data_AF-A0AAV3NIR0-F1
#
_entry.id   AF-A0AAV3NIR0-F1
#
_cell.length_a   1.000
_cell.length_b   1.000
_cell.length_c   1.000
_cell.angle_alpha   90.00
_cell.angle_beta   90.00
_cell.angle_gamma   90.00
#
_symmetry.space_group_name_H-M   'P 1'
#
loop_
_entity.id
_entity.type
_entity.pdbx_description
1 polymer ?
#
loop_
_entity_poly.entity_id
_entity_poly.type
_entity_poly.pdbx_seq_one_letter_code
_entity_poly.pdbx_strand_id
1 'polypeptide(L)'
;MAFTHNFLIYCFLLFVLPCIAKSSFKPKALILPVTKDASTLQHITYITHKNPLKPIKLVVDLGGHSLWVDCETSYNTSTYKPVNCETEQCKLVMSSDCGDGCEREWLPKCSRDQCFNNIYASYSDEIFPGGLVAEDVILIQSTDGKKLSQVATIKGFIFTCVNNYFNPTLPSGVVGSAAFGSSDIALPTQLAKTFNFPRKFVSLFKFFYKKEGFYYFRRWPLCYPSK
;
A
#
# COMPACT_ATOMS: atom_id res chain seq x y z
N MET A 1 -7.10 -62.98 4.63
CA MET A 1 -6.09 -62.11 5.28
C MET A 1 -5.25 -61.27 4.31
N ALA A 2 -5.43 -61.36 2.98
CA ALA A 2 -4.71 -60.51 2.02
C ALA A 2 -5.35 -59.11 1.84
N PHE A 3 -6.66 -58.99 2.05
CA PHE A 3 -7.41 -57.75 1.82
C PHE A 3 -7.08 -56.64 2.83
N THR A 4 -6.85 -57.02 4.10
CA THR A 4 -6.45 -56.10 5.17
C THR A 4 -5.03 -55.57 4.99
N HIS A 5 -4.14 -56.38 4.40
CA HIS A 5 -2.75 -55.99 4.16
C HIS A 5 -2.62 -54.94 3.05
N ASN A 6 -3.41 -55.09 1.97
CA ASN A 6 -3.50 -54.13 0.88
C ASN A 6 -4.11 -52.79 1.33
N PHE A 7 -5.09 -52.82 2.25
CA PHE A 7 -5.70 -51.62 2.81
C PHE A 7 -4.71 -50.81 3.68
N LEU A 8 -3.89 -51.50 4.49
CA LEU A 8 -2.87 -50.86 5.34
C LEU A 8 -1.75 -50.23 4.51
N ILE A 9 -1.32 -50.86 3.41
CA ILE A 9 -0.32 -50.30 2.49
C ILE A 9 -0.86 -49.05 1.79
N TYR A 10 -2.14 -49.04 1.41
CA TYR A 10 -2.78 -47.88 0.79
C TYR A 10 -2.91 -46.69 1.76
N CYS A 11 -3.27 -46.95 3.04
CA CYS A 11 -3.26 -45.92 4.09
C CYS A 11 -1.84 -45.37 4.37
N PHE A 12 -0.81 -46.22 4.32
CA PHE A 12 0.56 -45.77 4.53
C PHE A 12 1.04 -44.87 3.37
N LEU A 13 0.70 -45.20 2.12
CA LEU A 13 1.04 -44.39 0.93
C LEU A 13 0.36 -43.00 0.91
N LEU A 14 -0.83 -42.86 1.49
CA LEU A 14 -1.50 -41.56 1.64
C LEU A 14 -0.83 -40.64 2.68
N PHE A 15 -0.12 -41.21 3.66
CA PHE A 15 0.61 -40.46 4.68
C PHE A 15 1.98 -39.94 4.22
N VAL A 16 2.54 -40.47 3.13
CA VAL A 16 3.87 -40.08 2.61
C VAL A 16 3.79 -39.07 1.47
N LEU A 17 2.63 -38.49 1.15
CA LEU A 17 2.58 -37.33 0.28
C LEU A 17 3.25 -36.16 1.02
N PRO A 18 4.45 -35.71 0.64
CA PRO A 18 5.00 -34.52 1.23
C PRO A 18 4.06 -33.39 0.83
N CYS A 19 3.34 -32.83 1.79
CA CYS A 19 2.67 -31.56 1.60
C CYS A 19 3.78 -30.55 1.30
N ILE A 20 4.01 -30.26 0.01
CA ILE A 20 4.88 -29.18 -0.41
C ILE A 20 4.14 -27.91 -0.01
N ALA A 21 4.27 -27.53 1.25
CA ALA A 21 3.83 -26.24 1.72
C ALA A 21 4.63 -25.21 0.93
N LYS A 22 3.97 -24.51 -0.02
CA LYS A 22 4.55 -23.35 -0.67
C LYS A 22 4.92 -22.37 0.43
N SER A 23 6.21 -22.24 0.71
CA SER A 23 6.73 -21.24 1.62
C SER A 23 6.21 -19.89 1.16
N SER A 24 5.40 -19.23 1.99
CA SER A 24 4.90 -17.90 1.68
C SER A 24 6.06 -16.92 1.75
N PHE A 25 6.28 -16.16 0.66
CA PHE A 25 7.30 -15.12 0.64
C PHE A 25 6.99 -14.09 1.73
N LYS A 26 7.90 -13.95 2.69
CA LYS A 26 7.84 -12.95 3.77
C LYS A 26 9.10 -12.09 3.70
N PRO A 27 9.02 -10.84 3.21
CA PRO A 27 10.17 -9.97 3.15
C PRO A 27 10.71 -9.70 4.55
N LYS A 28 12.03 -9.57 4.69
CA LYS A 28 12.66 -9.17 5.97
C LYS A 28 12.53 -7.67 6.22
N ALA A 29 12.56 -6.90 5.15
CA ALA A 29 12.37 -5.46 5.14
C ALA A 29 11.79 -4.98 3.81
N LEU A 30 11.17 -3.81 3.83
CA LEU A 30 10.75 -3.08 2.62
C LEU A 30 11.54 -1.78 2.51
N ILE A 31 11.78 -1.37 1.27
CA ILE A 31 12.45 -0.11 0.94
C ILE A 31 11.59 0.70 -0.02
N LEU A 32 11.43 1.98 0.29
CA LEU A 32 10.74 2.94 -0.56
C LEU A 32 11.71 4.07 -0.95
N PRO A 33 12.16 4.15 -2.20
CA PRO A 33 13.00 5.25 -2.68
C PRO A 33 12.26 6.58 -2.65
N VAL A 34 12.93 7.61 -2.18
CA VAL A 34 12.40 8.96 -2.01
C VAL A 34 13.33 9.92 -2.72
N THR A 35 12.79 10.89 -3.42
CA THR A 35 13.59 11.97 -4.01
C THR A 35 12.99 13.32 -3.67
N LYS A 36 13.82 14.35 -3.52
CA LYS A 36 13.34 15.71 -3.29
C LYS A 36 13.09 16.38 -4.63
N ASP A 37 11.85 16.79 -4.87
CA ASP A 37 11.47 17.58 -6.03
C ASP A 37 12.13 18.97 -5.96
N ALA A 38 12.68 19.44 -7.07
CA ALA A 38 13.45 20.67 -7.09
C ALA A 38 12.56 21.93 -7.10
N SER A 39 11.38 21.85 -7.73
CA SER A 39 10.45 22.97 -7.87
C SER A 39 9.68 23.26 -6.59
N THR A 40 9.20 22.21 -5.93
CA THR A 40 8.29 22.31 -4.77
C THR A 40 8.99 22.03 -3.46
N LEU A 41 10.22 21.51 -3.48
CA LEU A 41 10.97 21.02 -2.32
C LEU A 41 10.30 19.85 -1.58
N GLN A 42 9.20 19.32 -2.11
CA GLN A 42 8.49 18.19 -1.54
C GLN A 42 9.25 16.88 -1.81
N HIS A 43 9.08 15.91 -0.91
CA HIS A 43 9.62 14.58 -1.10
C HIS A 43 8.64 13.75 -1.92
N ILE A 44 9.11 13.08 -2.95
CA ILE A 44 8.31 12.23 -3.84
C ILE A 44 8.82 10.80 -3.80
N THR A 45 7.92 9.86 -4.03
CA THR A 45 8.18 8.43 -4.09
C THR A 45 7.43 7.79 -5.24
N TYR A 46 7.82 6.57 -5.59
CA TYR A 46 7.10 5.72 -6.54
C TYR A 46 6.67 4.44 -5.86
N ILE A 47 5.41 4.06 -6.08
CA ILE A 47 4.91 2.70 -5.81
C ILE A 47 4.33 2.14 -7.09
N THR A 48 4.36 0.82 -7.23
CA THR A 48 3.62 0.16 -8.31
C THR A 48 2.21 -0.14 -7.81
N HIS A 49 1.19 0.22 -8.58
CA HIS A 49 -0.24 0.14 -8.22
C HIS A 49 -1.05 -0.46 -9.38
N LYS A 50 -2.30 -0.87 -9.12
CA LYS A 50 -3.28 -1.39 -10.10
C LYS A 50 -2.92 -2.74 -10.72
N ASN A 51 -3.86 -3.31 -11.48
CA ASN A 51 -3.62 -4.40 -12.42
C ASN A 51 -4.31 -4.12 -13.76
N PRO A 52 -3.59 -3.90 -14.88
CA PRO A 52 -2.14 -4.04 -15.05
C PRO A 52 -1.30 -3.08 -14.19
N LEU A 53 -0.17 -3.59 -13.71
CA LEU A 53 0.73 -2.87 -12.80
C LEU A 53 1.32 -1.62 -13.46
N LYS A 54 1.17 -0.46 -12.81
CA LYS A 54 1.74 0.81 -13.25
C LYS A 54 2.45 1.53 -12.09
N PRO A 55 3.66 2.06 -12.28
CA PRO A 55 4.25 2.95 -11.29
C PRO A 55 3.47 4.26 -11.22
N ILE A 56 3.17 4.71 -10.01
CA ILE A 56 2.55 6.01 -9.75
C ILE A 56 3.49 6.85 -8.89
N LYS A 57 3.54 8.14 -9.20
CA LYS A 57 4.36 9.13 -8.49
C LYS A 57 3.50 9.76 -7.40
N LEU A 58 3.99 9.73 -6.16
CA LEU A 58 3.29 10.22 -4.98
C LEU A 58 4.16 11.21 -4.22
N VAL A 59 3.56 12.24 -3.63
CA VAL A 59 4.24 13.02 -2.59
C VAL A 59 4.29 12.21 -1.30
N VAL A 60 5.34 12.38 -0.50
CA VAL A 60 5.45 11.78 0.83
C VAL A 60 4.86 12.75 1.84
N ASP A 61 3.82 12.32 2.52
CA ASP A 61 3.14 13.08 3.56
C ASP A 61 3.34 12.40 4.92
N LEU A 62 4.18 12.98 5.77
CA LEU A 62 4.47 12.46 7.11
C LEU A 62 3.32 12.67 8.10
N GLY A 63 2.42 13.62 7.84
CA GLY A 63 1.24 13.90 8.69
C GLY A 63 -0.04 13.26 8.16
N GLY A 64 -0.05 12.84 6.89
CA GLY A 64 -1.21 12.27 6.22
C GLY A 64 -1.67 10.95 6.85
N HIS A 65 -2.98 10.73 6.89
CA HIS A 65 -3.58 9.57 7.54
C HIS A 65 -4.01 8.47 6.55
N SER A 66 -4.15 8.76 5.26
CA SER A 66 -4.53 7.79 4.22
C SER A 66 -3.73 8.04 2.95
N LEU A 67 -3.22 6.97 2.33
CA LEU A 67 -2.68 7.07 0.98
C LEU A 67 -3.84 7.41 0.05
N TRP A 68 -3.67 8.43 -0.79
CA TRP A 68 -4.71 8.80 -1.74
C TRP A 68 -4.15 8.95 -3.16
N VAL A 69 -5.01 8.68 -4.15
CA VAL A 69 -4.68 8.72 -5.58
C VAL A 69 -5.83 9.37 -6.34
N ASP A 70 -5.50 10.25 -7.29
CA ASP A 70 -6.45 10.76 -8.27
C ASP A 70 -6.91 9.64 -9.21
N CYS A 71 -8.22 9.41 -9.20
CA CYS A 71 -8.86 8.34 -9.94
C CYS A 71 -9.71 8.82 -11.12
N GLU A 72 -9.91 10.13 -11.30
CA GLU A 72 -10.83 10.63 -12.32
C GLU A 72 -10.34 10.29 -13.74
N THR A 73 -9.03 10.37 -13.97
CA THR A 73 -8.42 10.08 -15.27
C THR A 73 -8.22 8.57 -15.47
N SER A 74 -9.31 7.88 -15.79
CA SER A 74 -9.32 6.48 -16.26
C SER A 74 -8.68 5.48 -15.28
N TYR A 75 -9.24 5.37 -14.07
CA TYR A 75 -8.86 4.33 -13.11
C TYR A 75 -9.36 2.94 -13.56
N ASN A 76 -8.75 2.37 -14.60
CA ASN A 76 -9.06 1.03 -15.11
C ASN A 76 -8.10 -0.01 -14.54
N THR A 77 -8.63 -0.93 -13.75
CA THR A 77 -7.87 -2.00 -13.10
C THR A 77 -8.80 -3.16 -12.77
N SER A 78 -8.31 -4.38 -12.86
CA SER A 78 -9.10 -5.58 -12.56
C SER A 78 -9.12 -5.95 -11.07
N THR A 79 -8.28 -5.29 -10.25
CA THR A 79 -8.09 -5.60 -8.83
C THR A 79 -8.68 -4.56 -7.88
N TYR A 80 -9.30 -3.50 -8.42
CA TYR A 80 -10.05 -2.54 -7.60
C TYR A 80 -11.24 -3.20 -6.93
N LYS A 81 -11.38 -2.93 -5.64
CA LYS A 81 -12.50 -3.36 -4.82
C LYS A 81 -12.99 -2.18 -3.96
N PRO A 82 -14.23 -1.72 -4.14
CA PRO A 82 -14.78 -0.69 -3.28
C PRO A 82 -14.86 -1.19 -1.83
N VAL A 83 -14.60 -0.29 -0.87
CA VAL A 83 -14.81 -0.57 0.55
C VAL A 83 -16.16 0.01 0.94
N ASN A 84 -17.12 -0.87 1.21
CA ASN A 84 -18.45 -0.46 1.64
C ASN A 84 -18.47 0.02 3.09
N CYS A 85 -19.50 0.77 3.43
CA CYS A 85 -19.83 1.13 4.79
C CYS A 85 -20.09 -0.10 5.66
N GLU A 86 -19.97 0.10 6.98
CA GLU A 86 -20.10 -0.94 8.01
C GLU A 86 -19.06 -2.07 7.97
N THR A 87 -18.25 -2.16 6.91
CA THR A 87 -17.12 -3.10 6.85
C THR A 87 -16.03 -2.74 7.85
N GLU A 88 -15.28 -3.74 8.31
CA GLU A 88 -14.13 -3.52 9.19
C GLU A 88 -13.09 -2.58 8.56
N GLN A 89 -12.92 -2.64 7.24
CA GLN A 89 -12.04 -1.72 6.51
C GLN A 89 -12.48 -0.26 6.65
N CYS A 90 -13.79 0.03 6.52
CA CYS A 90 -14.30 1.38 6.71
C CYS A 90 -14.14 1.85 8.17
N LYS A 91 -14.30 0.96 9.15
CA LYS A 91 -14.05 1.29 10.56
C LYS A 91 -12.59 1.71 10.81
N LEU A 92 -11.61 1.15 10.10
CA LEU A 92 -10.19 1.56 10.19
C LEU A 92 -9.95 2.98 9.66
N VAL A 93 -10.80 3.46 8.76
CA VAL A 93 -10.74 4.83 8.21
C VAL A 93 -11.23 5.85 9.25
N MET A 94 -12.01 5.40 10.24
CA MET A 94 -12.68 6.25 11.23
C MET A 94 -13.65 7.27 10.60
N SER A 95 -14.22 6.93 9.44
CA SER A 95 -15.24 7.75 8.79
C SER A 95 -16.65 7.33 9.21
N SER A 96 -17.52 8.32 9.42
CA SER A 96 -18.97 8.14 9.56
C SER A 96 -19.72 8.33 8.24
N ASP A 97 -19.03 8.79 7.20
CA ASP A 97 -19.65 9.25 5.97
C ASP A 97 -19.70 8.13 4.92
N CYS A 98 -20.92 7.86 4.48
CA CYS A 98 -21.24 6.99 3.36
C CYS A 98 -21.84 7.88 2.29
N GLY A 99 -21.37 7.82 1.04
CA GLY A 99 -21.97 8.72 0.07
C GLY A 99 -21.50 8.58 -1.38
N ASP A 100 -22.50 8.52 -2.26
CA ASP A 100 -22.82 9.36 -3.44
C ASP A 100 -21.69 9.89 -4.37
N GLY A 101 -20.44 9.47 -4.20
CA GLY A 101 -19.34 9.75 -5.13
C GLY A 101 -19.38 8.92 -6.42
N CYS A 102 -20.47 8.20 -6.68
CA CYS A 102 -20.63 7.28 -7.81
C CYS A 102 -21.51 7.84 -8.93
N GLU A 103 -21.79 9.13 -8.92
CA GLU A 103 -22.67 9.78 -9.90
C GLU A 103 -22.09 9.80 -11.32
N ARG A 104 -20.79 9.56 -11.51
CA ARG A 104 -20.24 9.34 -12.86
C ARG A 104 -19.31 8.13 -12.90
N GLU A 105 -19.35 7.40 -14.02
CA GLU A 105 -18.78 6.05 -14.23
C GLU A 105 -17.23 5.98 -14.23
N TRP A 106 -16.51 6.94 -13.65
CA TRP A 106 -15.03 6.97 -13.68
C TRP A 106 -14.38 5.87 -12.83
N LEU A 107 -15.15 5.20 -11.95
CA LEU A 107 -14.68 4.12 -11.07
C LEU A 107 -15.33 2.77 -11.37
N PRO A 108 -14.55 1.69 -11.53
CA PRO A 108 -15.09 0.35 -11.68
C PRO A 108 -15.87 -0.08 -10.43
N LYS A 109 -17.13 -0.50 -10.59
CA LYS A 109 -17.96 -1.06 -9.50
C LYS A 109 -18.24 -0.08 -8.35
N CYS A 110 -18.23 1.23 -8.63
CA CYS A 110 -18.62 2.24 -7.65
C CYS A 110 -20.04 1.96 -7.10
N SER A 111 -20.23 2.09 -5.79
CA SER A 111 -21.53 1.91 -5.12
C SER A 111 -21.86 3.11 -4.22
N ARG A 112 -23.15 3.46 -4.09
CA ARG A 112 -23.62 4.50 -3.14
C ARG A 112 -23.35 4.16 -1.67
N ASP A 113 -23.08 2.88 -1.38
CA ASP A 113 -22.72 2.37 -0.07
C ASP A 113 -21.20 2.40 0.19
N GLN A 114 -20.41 3.02 -0.69
CA GLN A 114 -18.96 3.07 -0.52
C GLN A 114 -18.57 4.08 0.56
N CYS A 115 -17.65 3.65 1.43
CA CYS A 115 -17.10 4.43 2.52
C CYS A 115 -16.37 5.66 1.97
N PHE A 116 -16.64 6.83 2.54
CA PHE A 116 -15.99 8.09 2.18
C PHE A 116 -14.90 8.42 3.19
N ASN A 117 -13.76 8.95 2.76
CA ASN A 117 -12.70 9.40 3.66
C ASN A 117 -12.37 10.87 3.43
N ASN A 118 -12.46 11.67 4.50
CA ASN A 118 -11.99 13.05 4.51
C ASN A 118 -10.46 13.06 4.61
N ILE A 119 -9.77 13.41 3.52
CA ILE A 119 -8.31 13.46 3.50
C ILE A 119 -7.79 14.81 4.02
N TYR A 120 -6.62 14.79 4.65
CA TYR A 120 -5.89 15.98 5.07
C TYR A 120 -4.48 15.88 4.52
N ALA A 121 -4.02 16.89 3.78
CA ALA A 121 -2.65 16.97 3.31
C ALA A 121 -1.86 17.88 4.25
N SER A 122 -0.84 17.35 4.91
CA SER A 122 -0.06 18.17 5.85
C SER A 122 0.86 19.20 5.18
N TYR A 123 0.91 19.22 3.85
CA TYR A 123 1.79 20.04 3.04
C TYR A 123 1.05 21.16 2.29
N SER A 124 -0.26 21.29 2.49
CA SER A 124 -1.10 22.29 1.84
C SER A 124 -2.15 22.82 2.83
N ASP A 125 -2.44 24.11 2.76
CA ASP A 125 -3.50 24.76 3.55
C ASP A 125 -4.88 24.65 2.86
N GLU A 126 -4.95 24.03 1.68
CA GLU A 126 -6.20 23.82 0.96
C GLU A 126 -7.08 22.78 1.66
N ILE A 127 -8.40 22.98 1.60
CA ILE A 127 -9.38 21.99 2.05
C ILE A 127 -9.47 20.92 0.96
N PHE A 128 -9.04 19.70 1.29
CA PHE A 128 -9.13 18.58 0.38
C PHE A 128 -10.54 17.98 0.45
N PRO A 129 -11.32 18.00 -0.64
CA PRO A 129 -12.51 17.16 -0.69
C PRO A 129 -12.03 15.71 -0.54
N GLY A 130 -12.67 14.98 0.37
CA GLY A 130 -12.37 13.58 0.59
C GLY A 130 -12.54 12.71 -0.65
N GLY A 131 -12.40 11.40 -0.49
CA GLY A 131 -12.57 10.46 -1.60
C GLY A 131 -13.17 9.14 -1.15
N LEU A 132 -13.53 8.31 -2.13
CA LEU A 132 -14.07 6.99 -1.87
C LEU A 132 -12.97 6.02 -1.46
N VAL A 133 -13.19 5.24 -0.41
CA VAL A 133 -12.22 4.26 0.08
C VAL A 133 -12.30 3.00 -0.76
N ALA A 134 -11.13 2.49 -1.15
CA ALA A 134 -11.03 1.28 -1.94
C ALA A 134 -9.83 0.44 -1.54
N GLU A 135 -9.84 -0.79 -2.00
CA GLU A 135 -8.77 -1.77 -1.94
C GLU A 135 -8.22 -1.98 -3.36
N ASP A 136 -6.89 -2.01 -3.51
CA ASP A 136 -6.25 -2.44 -4.76
C ASP A 136 -4.88 -3.09 -4.46
N VAL A 137 -4.16 -3.51 -5.50
CA VAL A 137 -2.83 -4.12 -5.38
C VAL A 137 -1.74 -3.08 -5.43
N ILE A 138 -0.84 -3.07 -4.43
CA ILE A 138 0.42 -2.33 -4.50
C ILE A 138 1.62 -3.27 -4.43
N LEU A 139 2.70 -2.88 -5.09
CA LEU A 139 3.98 -3.58 -5.09
C LEU A 139 5.07 -2.65 -4.58
N ILE A 140 5.85 -3.16 -3.62
CA ILE A 140 6.97 -2.45 -2.99
C ILE A 140 8.22 -3.33 -3.01
N GLN A 141 9.36 -2.70 -3.27
CA GLN A 141 10.63 -3.39 -3.29
C GLN A 141 11.01 -3.90 -1.89
N SER A 142 11.38 -5.17 -1.78
CA SER A 142 11.93 -5.71 -0.53
C SER A 142 13.46 -5.71 -0.51
N THR A 143 14.03 -5.86 0.68
CA THR A 143 15.47 -5.94 0.90
C THR A 143 15.80 -6.86 2.08
N ASP A 144 16.97 -7.48 2.04
CA ASP A 144 17.55 -8.22 3.17
C ASP A 144 18.47 -7.33 4.05
N GLY A 145 18.54 -6.04 3.75
CA GLY A 145 19.42 -5.05 4.38
C GLY A 145 20.75 -4.85 3.67
N LYS A 146 21.15 -5.75 2.77
CA LYS A 146 22.39 -5.64 1.96
C LYS A 146 22.09 -5.36 0.49
N LYS A 147 21.04 -5.98 -0.04
CA LYS A 147 20.64 -5.86 -1.45
C LYS A 147 19.12 -5.85 -1.60
N LEU A 148 18.67 -5.43 -2.77
CA LEU A 148 17.28 -5.60 -3.18
C LEU A 148 16.96 -7.10 -3.33
N SER A 149 15.74 -7.48 -2.98
CA SER A 149 15.23 -8.84 -3.04
C SER A 149 13.97 -8.90 -3.92
N GLN A 150 13.12 -9.92 -3.77
CA GLN A 150 11.88 -10.05 -4.53
C GLN A 150 10.90 -8.89 -4.23
N VAL A 151 10.12 -8.45 -5.21
CA VAL A 151 9.07 -7.45 -4.99
C VAL A 151 7.98 -8.03 -4.09
N ALA A 152 7.59 -7.29 -3.05
CA ALA A 152 6.52 -7.66 -2.15
C ALA A 152 5.18 -7.16 -2.72
N THR A 153 4.22 -8.07 -2.86
CA THR A 153 2.86 -7.76 -3.31
C THR A 153 1.94 -7.63 -2.10
N ILE A 154 1.21 -6.53 -2.03
CA ILE A 154 0.15 -6.30 -1.05
C ILE A 154 -1.16 -6.29 -1.83
N LYS A 155 -1.98 -7.31 -1.61
CA LYS A 155 -3.33 -7.39 -2.15
C LYS A 155 -4.30 -6.74 -1.15
N GLY A 156 -5.24 -5.95 -1.63
CA GLY A 156 -6.22 -5.29 -0.77
C GLY A 156 -5.60 -4.19 0.10
N PHE A 157 -4.65 -3.45 -0.46
CA PHE A 157 -4.15 -2.24 0.18
C PHE A 157 -5.25 -1.18 0.19
N ILE A 158 -5.60 -0.69 1.37
CA ILE A 158 -6.67 0.30 1.56
C ILE A 158 -6.11 1.68 1.20
N PHE A 159 -6.80 2.41 0.32
CA PHE A 159 -6.43 3.76 -0.08
C PHE A 159 -7.69 4.60 -0.33
N THR A 160 -7.51 5.92 -0.42
CA THR A 160 -8.58 6.85 -0.77
C THR A 160 -8.45 7.28 -2.23
N CYS A 161 -9.54 7.14 -2.95
CA CYS A 161 -9.63 7.46 -4.36
C CYS A 161 -10.37 8.79 -4.52
N VAL A 162 -9.65 9.82 -4.96
CA VAL A 162 -10.19 11.18 -5.06
C VAL A 162 -10.64 11.48 -6.49
N ASN A 163 -11.62 12.36 -6.62
CA ASN A 163 -12.13 12.84 -7.89
C ASN A 163 -11.65 14.28 -8.12
N ASN A 164 -11.23 14.59 -9.36
CA ASN A 164 -10.93 15.93 -9.83
C ASN A 164 -9.96 16.70 -8.93
N TYR A 165 -8.86 16.02 -8.59
CA TYR A 165 -7.79 16.64 -7.84
C TYR A 165 -6.88 17.43 -8.79
N PHE A 166 -7.18 18.70 -8.95
CA PHE A 166 -6.22 19.67 -9.49
C PHE A 166 -5.63 20.45 -8.33
N ASN A 167 -4.35 20.20 -8.00
CA ASN A 167 -3.63 21.04 -7.05
C ASN A 167 -2.38 21.64 -7.70
N PRO A 168 -2.31 22.97 -7.82
CA PRO A 168 -1.16 23.66 -8.41
C PRO A 168 0.13 23.52 -7.57
N THR A 169 0.05 23.01 -6.34
CA THR A 169 1.19 22.88 -5.42
C THR A 169 1.93 21.55 -5.51
N LEU A 170 1.38 20.53 -6.19
CA LEU A 170 2.06 19.24 -6.32
C LEU A 170 3.13 19.24 -7.41
N PRO A 171 4.25 18.52 -7.20
CA PRO A 171 5.25 18.30 -8.23
C PRO A 171 4.64 17.72 -9.52
N SER A 172 5.21 18.11 -10.65
CA SER A 172 4.76 17.61 -11.96
C SER A 172 4.67 16.07 -12.01
N GLY A 173 3.54 15.57 -12.50
CA GLY A 173 3.26 14.14 -12.66
C GLY A 173 2.95 13.38 -11.37
N VAL A 174 2.89 14.04 -10.21
CA VAL A 174 2.37 13.44 -8.98
C VAL A 174 0.86 13.29 -9.12
N VAL A 175 0.36 12.11 -8.76
CA VAL A 175 -1.07 11.75 -8.86
C VAL A 175 -1.69 11.44 -7.51
N GLY A 176 -1.01 11.75 -6.42
CA GLY A 176 -1.43 11.32 -5.09
C GLY A 176 -0.43 11.60 -3.98
N SER A 177 -0.75 11.11 -2.79
CA SER A 177 0.09 11.20 -1.60
C SER A 177 0.25 9.83 -0.94
N ALA A 178 1.50 9.50 -0.57
CA ALA A 178 1.84 8.39 0.30
C ALA A 178 1.85 8.88 1.75
N ALA A 179 0.84 8.48 2.52
CA ALA A 179 0.67 8.84 3.92
C ALA A 179 1.52 8.00 4.88
N PHE A 180 2.30 8.65 5.74
CA PHE A 180 3.19 8.07 6.75
C PHE A 180 2.79 8.41 8.19
N GLY A 181 1.66 9.11 8.37
CA GLY A 181 1.17 9.54 9.68
C GLY A 181 0.66 8.39 10.55
N SER A 182 0.17 8.76 11.74
CA SER A 182 -0.30 7.82 12.76
C SER A 182 -1.77 7.44 12.55
N SER A 183 -2.04 6.64 11.51
CA SER A 183 -3.37 6.11 11.20
C SER A 183 -3.31 4.62 10.88
N ASP A 184 -4.42 3.90 11.07
CA ASP A 184 -4.52 2.46 10.82
C ASP A 184 -4.51 2.08 9.34
N ILE A 185 -4.81 3.05 8.46
CA ILE A 185 -4.72 2.92 7.00
C ILE A 185 -3.52 3.68 6.40
N ALA A 186 -2.65 4.26 7.23
CA ALA A 186 -1.38 4.82 6.72
C ALA A 186 -0.46 3.73 6.15
N LEU A 187 0.39 4.09 5.19
CA LEU A 187 1.28 3.15 4.50
C LEU A 187 2.15 2.34 5.47
N PRO A 188 2.85 2.92 6.46
CA PRO A 188 3.63 2.16 7.44
C PRO A 188 2.80 1.14 8.22
N THR A 189 1.58 1.50 8.61
CA THR A 189 0.72 0.66 9.44
C THR A 189 0.21 -0.54 8.66
N GLN A 190 -0.26 -0.32 7.43
CA GLN A 190 -0.71 -1.41 6.56
C GLN A 190 0.44 -2.38 6.23
N LEU A 191 1.62 -1.87 5.87
CA LEU A 191 2.78 -2.72 5.59
C LEU A 191 3.22 -3.52 6.82
N ALA A 192 3.22 -2.89 7.99
CA ALA A 192 3.52 -3.55 9.25
C ALA A 192 2.53 -4.69 9.54
N LYS A 193 1.23 -4.46 9.33
CA LYS A 193 0.18 -5.48 9.49
C LYS A 193 0.33 -6.62 8.47
N THR A 194 0.50 -6.32 7.19
CA THR A 194 0.60 -7.32 6.12
C THR A 194 1.81 -8.25 6.28
N PHE A 195 2.97 -7.71 6.64
CA PHE A 195 4.22 -8.48 6.74
C PHE A 195 4.64 -8.80 8.19
N ASN A 196 3.79 -8.46 9.16
CA ASN A 196 4.03 -8.64 10.58
C ASN A 196 5.38 -7.99 11.00
N PHE A 197 5.59 -6.74 10.59
CA PHE A 197 6.68 -5.90 11.08
C PHE A 197 6.20 -5.07 12.29
N PRO A 198 7.14 -4.56 13.12
CA PRO A 198 6.83 -3.47 14.04
C PRO A 198 6.25 -2.27 13.27
N ARG A 199 5.28 -1.56 13.87
CA ARG A 199 4.72 -0.29 13.34
C ARG A 199 5.74 0.85 13.50
N LYS A 200 6.88 0.72 12.82
CA LYS A 200 8.02 1.65 12.83
C LYS A 200 8.66 1.65 11.45
N PHE A 201 9.16 2.80 11.04
CA PHE A 201 9.97 2.95 9.84
C PHE A 201 11.14 3.90 10.13
N VAL A 202 12.16 3.86 9.27
CA VAL A 202 13.33 4.73 9.38
C VAL A 202 13.45 5.52 8.09
N SER A 203 13.68 6.83 8.20
CA SER A 203 14.03 7.70 7.11
C SER A 203 15.54 7.86 7.01
N LEU A 204 16.08 7.68 5.80
CA LEU A 204 17.50 7.89 5.53
C LEU A 204 17.63 8.88 4.37
N PHE A 205 18.07 10.09 4.70
CA PHE A 205 18.40 11.12 3.72
C PHE A 205 19.91 11.30 3.69
N LYS A 206 20.52 11.24 2.49
CA LYS A 206 21.95 11.53 2.35
C LYS A 206 22.13 13.05 2.32
N PHE A 207 22.84 13.59 3.31
CA PHE A 207 23.06 15.04 3.49
C PHE A 207 23.96 15.69 2.43
N PHE A 208 24.65 14.94 1.57
CA PHE A 208 25.62 15.48 0.62
C PHE A 208 25.14 15.35 -0.83
N TYR A 209 24.75 16.50 -1.41
CA TYR A 209 24.53 16.80 -2.85
C TYR A 209 23.60 15.88 -3.66
N LYS A 210 23.02 14.82 -3.09
CA LYS A 210 22.09 13.92 -3.79
C LYS A 210 20.67 14.11 -3.26
N LYS A 211 19.76 14.43 -4.19
CA LYS A 211 18.33 14.63 -3.99
C LYS A 211 17.57 13.32 -3.68
N GLU A 212 18.24 12.29 -3.14
CA GLU A 212 17.71 10.92 -3.03
C GLU A 212 17.89 10.37 -1.60
N GLY A 213 16.84 9.74 -1.08
CA GLY A 213 16.74 9.08 0.22
C GLY A 213 15.90 7.81 0.14
N PHE A 214 15.73 7.12 1.26
CA PHE A 214 14.91 5.90 1.32
C PHE A 214 14.17 5.80 2.67
N TYR A 215 12.95 5.25 2.65
CA TYR A 215 12.29 4.75 3.86
C TYR A 215 12.47 3.24 3.98
N TYR A 216 12.77 2.77 5.20
CA TYR A 216 12.96 1.36 5.54
C TYR A 216 11.92 0.86 6.57
N PHE A 217 11.33 -0.31 6.33
CA PHE A 217 10.41 -1.00 7.25
C PHE A 217 10.96 -2.38 7.61
N ARG A 218 11.17 -2.73 8.90
CA ARG A 218 11.74 -4.04 9.29
C ARG A 218 11.49 -4.46 10.74
N ARG A 219 11.70 -5.76 11.04
CA ARG A 219 11.84 -6.30 12.40
C ARG A 219 13.18 -5.93 13.06
N TRP A 220 13.16 -5.77 14.38
CA TRP A 220 14.32 -5.49 15.25
C TRP A 220 15.31 -6.68 15.26
N PRO A 221 16.63 -6.49 15.45
CA PRO A 221 17.37 -5.22 15.61
C PRO A 221 17.62 -4.49 14.29
N LEU A 222 17.77 -3.15 14.33
CA LEU A 222 18.12 -2.30 13.19
C LEU A 222 19.64 -2.34 12.91
N CYS A 223 20.20 -3.50 12.56
CA CYS A 223 21.60 -3.55 12.15
C CYS A 223 21.77 -2.88 10.77
N TYR A 224 22.47 -1.75 10.74
CA TYR A 224 22.98 -1.12 9.53
C TYR A 224 24.14 -1.95 8.96
N PRO A 225 24.29 -2.07 7.64
CA PRO A 225 25.60 -2.31 7.07
C PRO A 225 26.40 -1.02 7.26
N SER A 226 27.32 -1.03 8.23
CA SER A 226 28.47 -0.11 8.18
C SER A 226 29.21 -0.40 6.88
N LYS A 227 29.24 0.57 5.97
CA LYS A 227 30.32 0.64 4.99
C LYS A 227 31.48 1.36 5.64
#